data_AF-T0G0P4-F1
#
_entry.id   AF-T0G0P4-F1
#
_cell.length_a   1.000
_cell.length_b   1.000
_cell.length_c   1.000
_cell.angle_alpha   90.00
_cell.angle_beta   90.00
_cell.angle_gamma   90.00
#
_symmetry.space_group_name_H-M   'P 1'
#
loop_
_entity.id
_entity.type
_entity.pdbx_description
1 polymer ?
#
loop_
_entity_poly.entity_id
_entity_poly.type
_entity_poly.pdbx_seq_one_letter_code
_entity_poly.pdbx_strand_id
1 'polypeptide(L)'
;MDKRLKKIVSVMTKRGGTSLPDIFGNWSGTKGAYRFFSNPKVSSEKIIEPHSQATKKRLHQQETVLVLSDTTEIYYTPLVSCR
;
A
#
# COMPACT_ATOMS: atom_id res chain seq x y z
N MET A 1 -0.35 12.73 6.56
CA MET A 1 -0.06 11.38 6.03
C MET A 1 -0.29 11.34 4.51
N ASP A 2 -1.43 11.85 4.05
CA ASP A 2 -1.98 11.65 2.71
C ASP A 2 -1.11 12.12 1.55
N LYS A 3 -0.44 13.28 1.64
CA LYS A 3 0.34 13.82 0.51
C LYS A 3 1.49 12.90 0.11
N ARG A 4 2.21 12.33 1.09
CA ARG A 4 3.36 11.44 0.83
C ARG A 4 2.92 10.06 0.38
N LEU A 5 1.85 9.52 0.99
CA LEU A 5 1.23 8.27 0.56
C LEU A 5 0.76 8.36 -0.91
N LYS A 6 0.02 9.41 -1.26
CA LYS A 6 -0.44 9.65 -2.64
C LYS A 6 0.71 9.71 -3.64
N LYS A 7 1.80 10.42 -3.30
CA LYS A 7 2.99 10.50 -4.16
C LYS A 7 3.64 9.12 -4.34
N ILE A 8 3.84 8.37 -3.26
CA ILE A 8 4.44 7.03 -3.30
C ILE A 8 3.58 6.08 -4.15
N VAL A 9 2.27 6.00 -3.87
CA VAL A 9 1.33 5.14 -4.59
C VAL A 9 1.22 5.53 -6.07
N SER A 10 1.22 6.81 -6.40
CA SER A 10 1.20 7.28 -7.79
C SER A 10 2.43 6.86 -8.61
N VAL A 11 3.58 6.70 -7.96
CA VAL A 11 4.79 6.18 -8.63
C VAL A 11 4.75 4.65 -8.68
N MET A 12 4.37 3.98 -7.59
CA MET A 12 4.26 2.51 -7.53
C MET A 12 3.27 1.95 -8.55
N THR A 13 2.13 2.61 -8.77
CA THR A 13 1.10 2.17 -9.74
C THR A 13 1.58 2.18 -11.19
N LYS A 14 2.64 2.93 -11.53
CA LYS A 14 3.20 2.97 -12.89
C LYS A 14 4.11 1.79 -13.22
N ARG A 15 4.67 1.12 -12.21
CA ARG A 15 5.69 0.06 -12.34
C ARG A 15 5.46 -1.05 -11.32
N GLY A 16 4.19 -1.41 -11.11
CA GLY A 16 3.78 -2.44 -10.15
C GLY A 16 4.52 -3.76 -10.40
N GLY A 17 4.87 -4.47 -9.32
CA GLY A 17 5.56 -5.76 -9.39
C GLY A 17 7.10 -5.69 -9.42
N THR A 18 7.70 -4.49 -9.36
CA THR A 18 9.16 -4.31 -9.26
C THR A 18 9.59 -3.78 -7.89
N SER A 19 10.90 -3.78 -7.63
CA SER A 19 11.43 -3.34 -6.33
C SER A 19 11.24 -1.82 -6.11
N LEU A 20 11.25 -1.35 -4.85
CA LEU A 20 11.19 0.10 -4.56
C LEU A 20 12.31 0.87 -5.29
N PRO A 21 13.58 0.43 -5.29
CA PRO A 21 14.61 1.04 -6.13
C PRO A 21 14.22 1.21 -7.61
N ASP A 22 13.66 0.17 -8.24
CA ASP A 22 13.29 0.18 -9.66
C ASP A 22 12.08 1.10 -9.95
N ILE A 23 11.12 1.11 -9.02
CA ILE A 23 9.95 1.98 -9.09
C ILE A 23 10.36 3.46 -9.05
N PHE A 24 11.24 3.83 -8.12
CA PHE A 24 11.59 5.24 -7.89
C PHE A 24 12.71 5.74 -8.80
N GLY A 25 13.62 4.87 -9.24
CA GLY A 25 14.70 5.20 -10.20
C GLY A 25 15.71 6.25 -9.71
N ASN A 26 15.62 6.69 -8.45
CA ASN A 26 16.54 7.63 -7.84
C ASN A 26 16.62 7.42 -6.32
N TRP A 27 17.78 7.75 -5.74
CA TRP A 27 18.06 7.46 -4.33
C TRP A 27 17.17 8.21 -3.34
N SER A 28 16.83 9.46 -3.65
CA SER A 28 15.98 10.29 -2.80
C SER A 28 14.58 9.70 -2.64
N GLY A 29 13.97 9.28 -3.75
CA GLY A 29 12.67 8.61 -3.78
C GLY A 29 12.70 7.27 -3.05
N THR A 30 13.69 6.43 -3.34
CA THR A 30 13.88 5.12 -2.71
C THR A 30 14.01 5.22 -1.19
N LYS A 31 14.93 6.06 -0.70
CA LYS A 31 15.06 6.34 0.75
C LYS A 31 13.77 6.90 1.34
N GLY A 32 13.09 7.75 0.58
CA GLY A 32 11.80 8.31 0.95
C GLY A 32 10.72 7.24 1.15
N ALA A 33 10.67 6.22 0.30
CA ALA A 33 9.73 5.12 0.40
C ALA A 33 10.04 4.22 1.61
N TYR A 34 11.29 3.77 1.76
CA TYR A 34 11.70 2.96 2.91
C TYR A 34 11.40 3.65 4.24
N ARG A 35 11.80 4.92 4.39
CA ARG A 35 11.50 5.72 5.60
C ARG A 35 10.02 5.93 5.84
N PHE A 36 9.20 5.89 4.79
CA PHE A 36 7.75 6.03 4.93
C PHE A 36 7.14 4.74 5.46
N PHE A 37 7.49 3.59 4.90
CA PHE A 37 6.98 2.29 5.34
C PHE A 37 7.56 1.82 6.67
N SER A 38 8.76 2.28 7.05
CA SER A 38 9.36 1.99 8.36
C SER A 38 8.93 2.96 9.47
N ASN A 39 8.02 3.90 9.19
CA ASN A 39 7.64 4.93 10.15
C ASN A 39 6.55 4.40 11.10
N PRO A 40 6.76 4.35 12.43
CA PRO A 40 5.76 3.83 13.37
C PRO A 40 4.45 4.64 13.41
N LYS A 41 4.45 5.88 12.90
CA LYS A 41 3.22 6.69 12.77
C LYS A 41 2.35 6.23 11.60
N VAL A 42 2.91 5.47 10.65
CA VAL A 42 2.22 4.89 9.50
C VAL A 42 1.90 3.43 9.83
N SER A 43 0.63 3.04 9.68
CA SER A 43 0.20 1.65 9.86
C SER A 43 -0.71 1.23 8.71
N SER A 44 -0.86 -0.08 8.50
CA SER A 44 -1.77 -0.67 7.52
C SER A 44 -3.20 -0.17 7.71
N GLU A 45 -3.68 -0.13 8.94
CA GLU A 45 -5.05 0.26 9.30
C GLU A 45 -5.29 1.72 8.91
N LYS A 46 -4.34 2.60 9.23
CA LYS A 46 -4.40 4.02 8.85
C LYS A 46 -4.37 4.25 7.34
N ILE A 47 -3.72 3.36 6.59
CA ILE A 47 -3.70 3.40 5.13
C ILE A 47 -5.06 2.94 4.57
N ILE A 48 -5.62 1.83 5.07
CA ILE A 48 -6.84 1.21 4.53
C ILE A 48 -8.12 1.93 4.95
N GLU A 49 -8.20 2.47 6.17
CA GLU A 49 -9.38 3.16 6.69
C GLU A 49 -9.99 4.19 5.73
N PRO A 50 -9.24 5.16 5.16
CA PRO A 50 -9.82 6.11 4.20
C PRO A 50 -10.35 5.44 2.92
N HIS A 51 -9.78 4.30 2.49
CA HIS A 51 -10.31 3.53 1.37
C HIS A 51 -11.63 2.83 1.73
N SER A 52 -11.73 2.27 2.95
CA SER A 52 -12.97 1.70 3.47
C SER A 52 -14.09 2.75 3.52
N GLN A 53 -13.81 3.94 4.04
CA GLN A 53 -14.77 5.05 4.08
C GLN A 53 -15.16 5.54 2.69
N ALA A 54 -14.20 5.64 1.76
CA ALA A 54 -14.51 5.98 0.36
C ALA A 54 -15.36 4.91 -0.34
N THR A 55 -15.13 3.63 -0.05
CA THR A 55 -15.98 2.53 -0.53
C THR A 55 -17.37 2.65 0.05
N LYS A 56 -17.53 2.78 1.37
CA LYS A 56 -18.84 2.99 2.02
C LYS A 56 -19.58 4.17 1.40
N LYS A 57 -18.93 5.30 1.16
CA LYS A 57 -19.55 6.47 0.50
C LYS A 57 -20.09 6.13 -0.89
N ARG A 58 -19.34 5.38 -1.70
CA ARG A 58 -19.78 4.95 -3.04
C ARG A 58 -20.94 3.94 -2.96
N LEU A 59 -20.94 3.05 -1.96
CA LEU A 59 -22.00 2.06 -1.76
C LEU A 59 -23.36 2.71 -1.47
N HIS A 60 -23.39 3.79 -0.67
CA HIS A 60 -24.65 4.52 -0.37
C HIS A 60 -25.33 5.11 -1.60
N GLN A 61 -24.64 5.18 -2.75
CA GLN A 61 -25.19 5.70 -4.02
C GLN A 61 -25.80 4.58 -4.88
N GLN A 62 -25.77 3.32 -4.42
CA GLN A 62 -26.25 2.17 -5.18
C GLN A 62 -27.46 1.55 -4.47
N GLU A 63 -28.46 1.15 -5.24
CA GLU A 63 -29.66 0.48 -4.72
C GLU A 63 -29.38 -0.97 -4.30
N THR A 64 -28.53 -1.67 -5.07
CA THR A 64 -28.13 -3.05 -4.80
C THR A 64 -26.61 -3.17 -4.89
N VAL A 65 -26.01 -3.94 -3.99
CA VAL A 65 -24.56 -4.17 -3.91
C VAL A 65 -24.29 -5.65 -3.77
N LEU A 66 -23.36 -6.18 -4.58
CA LEU A 66 -22.81 -7.52 -4.41
C LEU A 66 -21.59 -7.46 -3.50
N VAL A 67 -21.62 -8.20 -2.39
CA VAL A 67 -20.50 -8.33 -1.45
C VAL A 67 -19.85 -9.70 -1.67
N LEU A 68 -18.68 -9.70 -2.30
CA LEU A 68 -17.86 -10.88 -2.48
C LEU A 68 -16.90 -11.02 -1.29
N SER A 69 -16.79 -12.22 -0.73
CA SER A 69 -15.86 -12.54 0.35
C SER A 69 -15.05 -13.77 0.01
N ASP A 70 -13.75 -13.70 0.24
CA ASP A 70 -12.81 -14.81 0.12
C ASP A 70 -11.67 -14.58 1.14
N THR A 71 -10.91 -15.61 1.47
CA THR A 71 -9.78 -15.54 2.40
C THR A 71 -8.50 -15.93 1.67
N THR A 72 -7.48 -15.09 1.76
CA THR A 72 -6.15 -15.35 1.17
C THR A 72 -5.06 -15.16 2.22
N GLU A 73 -4.05 -16.01 2.19
CA GLU A 73 -2.88 -15.93 3.05
C GLU A 73 -1.65 -15.47 2.27
N ILE A 74 -0.78 -14.68 2.91
CA ILE A 74 0.51 -14.25 2.34
C ILE A 74 1.62 -14.90 3.15
N TYR A 75 2.36 -15.80 2.51
CA TYR A 75 3.49 -16.49 3.11
C TYR A 75 4.81 -15.76 2.81
N TYR A 76 5.62 -15.55 3.84
CA TYR A 76 6.97 -15.01 3.73
C TYR A 76 7.97 -16.07 4.21
N THR A 77 8.98 -16.36 3.41
CA THR A 77 10.11 -17.18 3.88
C THR A 77 11.10 -16.28 4.61
N PRO A 78 11.47 -16.61 5.87
CA PRO A 78 12.48 -15.85 6.57
C PRO A 78 13.83 -15.96 5.85
N LEU A 79 14.62 -14.90 5.92
CA LEU A 79 16.00 -14.94 5.42
C LEU A 79 16.77 -16.00 6.22
N VAL A 80 17.26 -17.02 5.52
CA VAL A 80 18.18 -18.00 6.11
C VAL A 80 19.53 -17.29 6.25
N SER A 81 19.97 -17.02 7.48
CA SER A 81 21.33 -16.49 7.66
C SER A 81 22.32 -17.56 7.23
N CYS A 82 23.15 -17.26 6.23
CA CYS A 82 24.35 -18.03 5.98
C CYS A 82 25.24 -17.91 7.23
N ARG A 83 25.58 -19.03 7.87
CA ARG A 83 26.56 -19.07 8.97
C ARG A 83 27.96 -18.98 8.40
#